data_AF-A0A6J8B7C6-F1
#
_entry.id   AF-A0A6J8B7C6-F1
#
_cell.length_a   1.000
_cell.length_b   1.000
_cell.length_c   1.000
_cell.angle_alpha   90.00
_cell.angle_beta   90.00
_cell.angle_gamma   90.00
#
_symmetry.space_group_name_H-M   'P 1'
#
loop_
_entity.id
_entity.type
_entity.pdbx_description
1 polymer ?
#
loop_
_entity_poly.entity_id
_entity_poly.type
_entity_poly.pdbx_seq_one_letter_code
_entity_poly.pdbx_strand_id
1 'polypeptide(L)'
;MYDLATEVKSLNDRVFERIDDLEKDFAKNIVETITKMIDIKISKEVNKVKDEFKTEVNTVNKRTYSIVDKLRVDFNNQTRNDTNIVIKMLKQVYMYQNIGKLYICGDFNARCGDMQDFIEGVDDVQIRAVIDDVLNRNGEMLIEFLVDCNLCMLNGRIGKQNYTNISSKGKSVKLNLPVKNKSKIYQINVFIKNNRKPYWNDELQDLWDKVCKEKDWTGCKTNAKSTLRSIYVQRRKNFDTFNRKSKRRYQLEQQNQLHYLKGHNSKDFWKSIGKLGLANEPDIKNGVQNENNYRNDIDVSDLNREISREEVKDAVYNAKL
;
A
#
# COMPACT_ATOMS: atom_id res chain seq x y z
N MET A 1 -36.16 -97.11 0.61
CA MET A 1 -34.86 -96.75 1.23
C MET A 1 -34.16 -95.61 0.48
N TYR A 2 -34.10 -95.61 -0.86
CA TYR A 2 -33.48 -94.51 -1.64
C TYR A 2 -34.16 -93.14 -1.46
N ASP A 3 -35.49 -93.07 -1.36
CA ASP A 3 -36.19 -91.79 -1.16
C ASP A 3 -35.85 -91.11 0.17
N LEU A 4 -35.83 -91.90 1.26
CA LEU A 4 -35.56 -91.38 2.60
C LEU A 4 -34.16 -90.77 2.72
N ALA A 5 -33.15 -91.39 2.08
CA ALA A 5 -31.79 -90.88 2.09
C ALA A 5 -31.66 -89.54 1.34
N THR A 6 -32.41 -89.38 0.25
CA THR A 6 -32.44 -88.14 -0.54
C THR A 6 -33.11 -87.01 0.25
N GLU A 7 -34.20 -87.31 0.94
CA GLU A 7 -34.91 -86.36 1.78
C GLU A 7 -34.08 -85.91 2.99
N VAL A 8 -33.38 -86.83 3.66
CA VAL A 8 -32.45 -86.51 4.76
C VAL A 8 -31.31 -85.61 4.28
N LYS A 9 -30.72 -85.91 3.12
CA LYS A 9 -29.65 -85.06 2.55
C LYS A 9 -30.17 -83.66 2.22
N SER A 10 -31.31 -83.55 1.55
CA SER A 10 -31.95 -82.27 1.25
C SER A 10 -32.28 -81.47 2.51
N LEU A 11 -32.72 -82.11 3.59
CA LEU A 11 -32.98 -81.43 4.85
C LEU A 11 -31.69 -80.92 5.49
N ASN A 12 -30.64 -81.74 5.48
CA ASN A 12 -29.33 -81.38 6.00
C ASN A 12 -28.75 -80.17 5.27
N ASP A 13 -28.80 -80.15 3.94
CA ASP A 13 -28.33 -79.03 3.11
C ASP A 13 -29.09 -77.73 3.46
N ARG A 14 -30.42 -77.79 3.63
CA ARG A 14 -31.24 -76.63 4.06
C ARG A 14 -30.93 -76.14 5.47
N VAL A 15 -30.52 -77.04 6.37
CA VAL A 15 -30.10 -76.68 7.73
C VAL A 15 -28.76 -75.97 7.69
N PHE A 16 -27.80 -76.46 6.90
CA PHE A 16 -26.50 -75.80 6.71
C PHE A 16 -26.66 -74.41 6.07
N GLU A 17 -27.48 -74.26 5.03
CA GLU A 17 -27.76 -72.94 4.43
C GLU A 17 -28.34 -71.96 5.45
N ARG A 18 -29.27 -72.40 6.31
CA ARG A 18 -29.83 -71.56 7.38
C ARG A 18 -28.81 -71.19 8.46
N ILE A 19 -27.90 -72.09 8.80
CA ILE A 19 -26.81 -71.80 9.74
C ILE A 19 -25.90 -70.73 9.15
N ASP A 20 -25.47 -70.87 7.89
CA ASP A 20 -24.63 -69.90 7.20
C ASP A 20 -25.28 -68.51 7.13
N ASP A 21 -26.59 -68.45 6.86
CA ASP A 21 -27.33 -67.17 6.83
C ASP A 21 -27.43 -66.53 8.21
N LEU A 22 -27.69 -67.31 9.26
CA LEU A 22 -27.72 -66.82 10.65
C LEU A 22 -26.34 -66.31 11.10
N GLU A 23 -25.26 -67.00 10.72
CA GLU A 23 -23.88 -66.56 11.00
C GLU A 23 -23.55 -65.24 10.29
N LYS A 24 -23.96 -65.08 9.02
CA LYS A 24 -23.78 -63.83 8.26
C LYS A 24 -24.57 -62.68 8.89
N ASP A 25 -25.84 -62.90 9.25
CA ASP A 25 -26.68 -61.88 9.88
C ASP A 25 -26.14 -61.48 11.26
N PHE A 26 -25.67 -62.44 12.04
CA PHE A 26 -25.04 -62.18 13.33
C PHE A 26 -23.73 -61.36 13.17
N ALA A 27 -22.86 -61.76 12.24
CA ALA A 27 -21.63 -61.04 11.95
C ALA A 27 -21.92 -59.61 11.48
N LYS A 28 -22.92 -59.42 10.60
CA LYS A 28 -23.35 -58.09 10.14
C LYS A 28 -23.83 -57.21 11.29
N ASN A 29 -24.66 -57.74 12.20
CA ASN A 29 -25.16 -57.01 13.36
C ASN A 29 -24.04 -56.60 14.32
N ILE A 30 -23.04 -57.46 14.54
CA ILE A 30 -21.86 -57.13 15.34
C ILE A 30 -21.07 -55.99 14.68
N VAL A 31 -20.78 -56.09 13.38
CA VAL A 31 -20.03 -55.06 12.64
C VAL A 31 -20.74 -53.72 12.68
N GLU A 32 -22.06 -53.70 12.45
CA GLU A 32 -22.86 -52.47 12.53
C GLU A 32 -22.84 -51.84 13.94
N THR A 33 -22.93 -52.67 14.98
CA THR A 33 -22.89 -52.21 16.38
C THR A 33 -21.52 -51.63 16.74
N ILE A 34 -20.43 -52.32 16.38
CA ILE A 34 -19.07 -51.86 16.62
C ILE A 34 -18.81 -50.55 15.86
N THR A 35 -19.25 -50.46 14.60
CA THR A 35 -19.10 -49.25 13.78
C THR A 35 -19.79 -48.05 14.45
N LYS A 36 -21.05 -48.21 14.89
CA LYS A 36 -21.78 -47.15 15.62
C LYS A 36 -21.06 -46.72 16.90
N MET A 37 -20.50 -47.66 17.67
CA MET A 37 -19.75 -47.35 18.88
C MET A 37 -18.45 -46.57 18.58
N ILE A 38 -17.74 -46.96 17.52
CA ILE A 38 -16.53 -46.26 17.05
C ILE A 38 -16.88 -44.84 16.62
N ASP A 39 -17.94 -44.66 15.83
CA ASP A 39 -18.38 -43.34 15.35
C ASP A 39 -18.77 -42.40 16.49
N ILE A 40 -19.48 -42.91 17.51
CA ILE A 40 -19.83 -42.15 18.71
C ILE A 40 -18.56 -41.72 19.46
N LYS A 41 -17.59 -42.62 19.63
CA LYS A 41 -16.34 -42.33 20.35
C LYS A 41 -15.49 -41.32 19.59
N ILE A 42 -15.34 -41.47 18.27
CA ILE A 42 -14.62 -40.53 17.41
C ILE A 42 -15.31 -39.16 17.46
N SER A 43 -16.63 -39.10 17.30
CA SER A 43 -17.39 -37.85 17.34
C SER A 43 -17.21 -37.11 18.67
N LYS A 44 -17.16 -37.83 19.79
CA LYS A 44 -16.93 -37.25 21.12
C LYS A 44 -15.54 -36.64 21.25
N GLU A 45 -14.49 -37.36 20.83
CA GLU A 45 -13.11 -36.84 20.89
C GLU A 45 -12.89 -35.68 19.92
N VAL A 46 -13.46 -35.73 18.71
CA VAL A 46 -13.40 -34.62 17.75
C VAL A 46 -14.03 -33.35 18.30
N ASN A 47 -15.20 -33.45 18.95
CA ASN A 47 -15.85 -32.30 19.55
C ASN A 47 -15.04 -31.72 20.73
N LYS A 48 -14.44 -32.58 21.56
CA LYS A 48 -13.56 -32.14 22.64
C LYS A 48 -12.36 -31.33 22.11
N VAL A 49 -11.66 -31.84 21.09
CA VAL A 49 -10.51 -31.15 20.48
C VAL A 49 -10.96 -29.82 19.84
N LYS A 50 -12.14 -29.79 19.22
CA LYS A 50 -12.70 -28.57 18.61
C LYS A 50 -12.96 -27.47 19.66
N ASP A 51 -13.47 -27.83 20.83
CA ASP A 51 -13.73 -26.88 21.91
C ASP A 51 -12.45 -26.36 22.57
N GLU A 52 -11.45 -27.22 22.75
CA GLU A 52 -10.10 -26.83 23.21
C GLU A 52 -9.46 -25.82 22.24
N PHE A 53 -9.48 -26.14 20.93
CA PHE A 53 -8.94 -25.25 19.89
C PHE A 53 -9.65 -23.89 19.85
N LYS A 54 -11.00 -23.89 19.95
CA LYS A 54 -11.79 -22.65 20.00
C LYS A 54 -11.40 -21.76 21.19
N THR A 55 -11.11 -22.37 22.33
CA THR A 55 -10.70 -21.66 23.55
C THR A 55 -9.31 -21.04 23.40
N GLU A 56 -8.37 -21.75 22.77
CA GLU A 56 -7.03 -21.26 22.50
C GLU A 56 -7.04 -20.08 21.50
N VAL A 57 -7.79 -20.20 20.40
CA VAL A 57 -7.97 -19.12 19.41
C VAL A 57 -8.51 -17.85 20.07
N ASN A 58 -9.51 -17.98 20.94
CA ASN A 58 -10.06 -16.83 21.66
C ASN A 58 -9.02 -16.18 22.60
N THR A 59 -8.19 -16.98 23.25
CA THR A 59 -7.09 -16.49 24.11
C THR A 59 -6.05 -15.72 23.30
N VAL A 60 -5.64 -16.24 22.15
CA VAL A 60 -4.68 -15.59 21.24
C VAL A 60 -5.24 -14.28 20.69
N ASN A 61 -6.51 -14.26 20.27
CA ASN A 61 -7.18 -13.04 19.80
C ASN A 61 -7.20 -11.97 20.88
N LYS A 62 -7.56 -12.32 22.13
CA LYS A 62 -7.57 -11.37 23.24
C LYS A 62 -6.19 -10.78 23.52
N ARG A 63 -5.13 -11.58 23.46
CA ARG A 63 -3.74 -11.10 23.59
C ARG A 63 -3.35 -10.16 22.46
N THR A 64 -3.73 -10.50 21.22
CA THR A 64 -3.44 -9.69 20.03
C THR A 64 -4.09 -8.31 20.12
N TYR A 65 -5.39 -8.25 20.45
CA TYR A 65 -6.08 -6.96 20.64
C TYR A 65 -5.43 -6.11 21.74
N SER A 66 -5.06 -6.72 22.87
CA SER A 66 -4.36 -5.99 23.95
C SER A 66 -3.01 -5.41 23.51
N ILE A 67 -2.24 -6.12 22.67
CA ILE A 67 -0.97 -5.62 22.11
C ILE A 67 -1.24 -4.46 21.15
N VAL A 68 -2.23 -4.58 20.27
CA VAL A 68 -2.59 -3.52 19.31
C VAL A 68 -3.01 -2.25 20.03
N ASP A 69 -3.81 -2.35 21.10
CA ASP A 69 -4.22 -1.20 21.89
C ASP A 69 -3.04 -0.51 22.59
N LYS A 70 -2.09 -1.29 23.15
CA LYS A 70 -0.86 -0.74 23.72
C LYS A 70 -0.04 0.02 22.67
N LEU A 71 0.18 -0.59 21.51
CA LEU A 71 0.92 0.05 20.41
C LEU A 71 0.23 1.33 19.92
N ARG A 72 -1.10 1.36 19.89
CA ARG A 72 -1.87 2.55 19.51
C ARG A 72 -1.68 3.68 20.53
N VAL A 73 -1.69 3.37 21.82
CA VAL A 73 -1.45 4.35 22.89
C VAL A 73 -0.03 4.88 22.83
N ASP A 74 0.98 4.00 22.72
CA ASP A 74 2.38 4.38 22.61
C ASP A 74 2.63 5.28 21.38
N PHE A 75 2.03 4.92 20.25
CA PHE A 75 2.09 5.71 19.03
C PHE A 75 1.46 7.10 19.20
N ASN A 76 0.28 7.19 19.82
CA ASN A 76 -0.39 8.46 20.07
C ASN A 76 0.41 9.35 21.04
N ASN A 77 0.99 8.76 22.08
CA ASN A 77 1.85 9.46 23.02
C ASN A 77 3.12 9.97 22.36
N GLN A 78 3.71 9.19 21.45
CA GLN A 78 4.87 9.60 20.66
C GLN A 78 4.53 10.74 19.68
N THR A 79 3.31 10.78 19.13
CA THR A 79 2.87 11.90 18.26
C THR A 79 2.55 13.21 18.98
N ARG A 80 2.39 13.19 20.32
CA ARG A 80 2.10 14.39 21.12
C ARG A 80 3.34 15.18 21.52
N ASN A 81 4.50 14.55 21.62
CA ASN A 81 5.66 15.20 22.23
C ASN A 81 6.69 15.78 21.26
N ASP A 82 6.76 15.43 19.96
CA ASP A 82 7.74 16.08 19.07
C ASP A 82 7.34 16.19 17.58
N THR A 83 7.04 17.42 17.16
CA THR A 83 7.88 18.24 16.26
C THR A 83 8.53 17.61 15.02
N ASN A 84 7.77 16.90 14.18
CA ASN A 84 8.14 16.94 12.76
C ASN A 84 6.93 16.79 11.83
N ILE A 85 6.38 17.93 11.40
CA ILE A 85 5.36 18.01 10.36
C ILE A 85 5.76 17.18 9.13
N VAL A 86 7.06 17.13 8.83
CA VAL A 86 7.64 16.32 7.75
C VAL A 86 7.39 14.82 7.94
N ILE A 87 7.50 14.28 9.16
CA ILE A 87 7.24 12.85 9.41
C ILE A 87 5.77 12.53 9.18
N LYS A 88 4.86 13.42 9.59
CA LYS A 88 3.42 13.26 9.33
C LYS A 88 3.12 13.31 7.83
N MET A 89 3.74 14.22 7.10
CA MET A 89 3.61 14.32 5.65
C MET A 89 4.20 13.09 4.93
N LEU A 90 5.35 12.59 5.38
CA LEU A 90 6.00 11.41 4.82
C LEU A 90 5.11 10.17 4.89
N LYS A 91 4.42 9.98 6.03
CA LYS A 91 3.41 8.91 6.16
C LYS A 91 2.30 9.05 5.14
N GLN A 92 1.79 10.28 4.92
CA GLN A 92 0.74 10.52 3.92
C GLN A 92 1.26 10.28 2.50
N VAL A 93 2.47 10.72 2.16
CA VAL A 93 3.08 10.45 0.85
C VAL A 93 3.16 8.95 0.60
N TYR A 94 3.74 8.18 1.53
CA TYR A 94 3.85 6.74 1.36
C TYR A 94 2.50 6.03 1.26
N MET A 95 1.48 6.56 1.93
CA MET A 95 0.11 6.03 1.88
C MET A 95 -0.55 6.27 0.51
N TYR A 96 -0.31 7.43 -0.11
CA TYR A 96 -1.05 7.85 -1.32
C TYR A 96 -0.23 7.85 -2.62
N GLN A 97 1.09 7.64 -2.58
CA GLN A 97 1.99 7.73 -3.75
C GLN A 97 1.61 6.80 -4.91
N ASN A 98 0.90 5.69 -4.64
CA ASN A 98 0.52 4.71 -5.65
C ASN A 98 -0.91 4.90 -6.18
N ILE A 99 -1.69 5.84 -5.62
CA ILE A 99 -3.10 6.04 -5.97
C ILE A 99 -3.25 7.00 -7.15
N GLY A 100 -2.29 7.89 -7.36
CA GLY A 100 -2.31 8.83 -8.48
C GLY A 100 -1.41 10.04 -8.26
N LYS A 101 -1.77 11.16 -8.90
CA LYS A 101 -1.06 12.43 -8.73
C LYS A 101 -1.31 12.97 -7.31
N LEU A 102 -0.25 13.13 -6.54
CA LEU A 102 -0.30 13.70 -5.19
C LEU A 102 -0.01 15.20 -5.25
N TYR A 103 -0.91 16.01 -4.67
CA TYR A 103 -0.68 17.44 -4.45
C TYR A 103 -0.71 17.71 -2.96
N ILE A 104 0.31 18.41 -2.46
CA ILE A 104 0.40 18.80 -1.06
C ILE A 104 0.33 20.32 -1.00
N CYS A 105 -0.69 20.84 -0.32
CA CYS A 105 -0.91 22.27 -0.13
C CYS A 105 -0.97 22.59 1.36
N GLY A 106 -0.34 23.68 1.80
CA GLY A 106 -0.43 24.14 3.18
C GLY A 106 0.61 25.18 3.53
N ASP A 107 0.38 25.93 4.61
CA ASP A 107 1.41 26.83 5.16
C ASP A 107 2.41 26.02 5.98
N PHE A 108 3.55 25.69 5.38
CA PHE A 108 4.64 24.98 6.05
C PHE A 108 5.53 25.91 6.89
N ASN A 109 5.30 27.23 6.83
CA ASN A 109 6.16 28.25 7.42
C ASN A 109 7.65 28.02 7.07
N ALA A 110 7.88 27.56 5.83
CA ALA A 110 9.16 27.18 5.27
C ALA A 110 9.59 28.24 4.25
N ARG A 111 10.78 28.81 4.44
CA ARG A 111 11.44 29.71 3.47
C ARG A 111 12.61 28.93 2.89
N CYS A 112 12.54 28.60 1.62
CA CYS A 112 13.45 27.63 0.99
C CYS A 112 14.64 28.27 0.25
N GLY A 113 14.70 29.61 0.18
CA GLY A 113 15.68 30.32 -0.63
C GLY A 113 15.76 29.80 -2.08
N ASP A 114 17.00 29.70 -2.57
CA ASP A 114 17.38 29.19 -3.88
C ASP A 114 17.69 27.69 -3.92
N MET A 115 17.44 26.95 -2.82
CA MET A 115 17.72 25.51 -2.76
C MET A 115 16.93 24.73 -3.83
N GLN A 116 17.60 23.76 -4.46
CA GLN A 116 16.96 22.87 -5.42
C GLN A 116 16.19 21.77 -4.70
N ASP A 117 14.94 21.58 -5.10
CA ASP A 117 14.00 20.56 -4.61
C ASP A 117 13.89 19.35 -5.55
N PHE A 118 14.83 19.23 -6.49
CA PHE A 118 14.92 18.13 -7.45
C PHE A 118 16.40 17.76 -7.66
N ILE A 119 16.66 16.62 -8.31
CA ILE A 119 18.00 16.17 -8.66
C ILE A 119 18.26 16.49 -10.12
N GLU A 120 19.17 17.43 -10.35
CA GLU A 120 19.60 17.83 -11.69
C GLU A 120 20.13 16.63 -12.51
N GLY A 121 19.71 16.57 -13.78
CA GLY A 121 20.03 15.48 -14.71
C GLY A 121 19.29 14.17 -14.44
N VAL A 122 18.42 14.11 -13.42
CA VAL A 122 17.56 12.95 -13.14
C VAL A 122 16.10 13.31 -13.30
N ASP A 123 15.68 14.44 -12.73
CA ASP A 123 14.29 14.89 -12.84
C ASP A 123 14.16 15.89 -14.00
N ASP A 124 13.13 15.70 -14.83
CA ASP A 124 12.76 16.65 -15.88
C ASP A 124 11.84 17.74 -15.31
N VAL A 125 12.45 18.66 -14.56
CA VAL A 125 11.75 19.73 -13.84
C VAL A 125 12.44 21.06 -14.12
N GLN A 126 11.65 22.07 -14.49
CA GLN A 126 12.17 23.42 -14.76
C GLN A 126 12.79 24.05 -13.50
N ILE A 127 13.80 24.92 -13.67
CA ILE A 127 14.39 25.67 -12.56
C ILE A 127 13.38 26.70 -12.02
N ARG A 128 13.33 26.90 -10.70
CA ARG A 128 12.45 27.88 -10.06
C ARG A 128 12.96 29.31 -10.30
N ALA A 129 12.06 30.23 -10.63
CA ALA A 129 12.26 31.66 -10.46
C ALA A 129 12.15 32.02 -8.97
N VAL A 130 13.29 32.24 -8.32
CA VAL A 130 13.39 32.53 -6.89
C VAL A 130 13.13 34.02 -6.65
N ILE A 131 12.12 34.35 -5.83
CA ILE A 131 11.78 35.73 -5.44
C ILE A 131 12.02 36.01 -3.94
N ASP A 132 12.29 34.96 -3.17
CA ASP A 132 12.64 35.00 -1.74
C ASP A 132 13.88 34.12 -1.56
N ASP A 133 15.02 34.76 -1.30
CA ASP A 133 16.35 34.15 -1.15
C ASP A 133 16.62 33.70 0.30
N VAL A 134 15.73 34.01 1.24
CA VAL A 134 15.91 33.64 2.63
C VAL A 134 15.63 32.14 2.83
N LEU A 135 16.57 31.48 3.50
CA LEU A 135 16.46 30.09 3.93
C LEU A 135 16.24 30.01 5.44
N ASN A 136 15.29 29.18 5.87
CA ASN A 136 15.14 28.81 7.28
C ASN A 136 15.17 27.29 7.46
N ARG A 137 15.31 26.83 8.72
CA ARG A 137 15.39 25.40 9.06
C ARG A 137 14.20 24.58 8.53
N ASN A 138 12.99 25.15 8.54
CA ASN A 138 11.82 24.48 7.97
C ASN A 138 11.92 24.34 6.44
N GLY A 139 12.52 25.31 5.76
CA GLY A 139 12.85 25.27 4.34
C GLY A 139 13.82 24.15 4.01
N GLU A 140 14.93 24.04 4.75
CA GLU A 140 15.91 22.94 4.58
C GLU A 140 15.23 21.58 4.70
N MET A 141 14.47 21.37 5.78
CA MET A 141 13.77 20.11 6.03
C MET A 141 12.69 19.81 4.98
N LEU A 142 12.00 20.84 4.47
CA LEU A 142 11.02 20.68 3.40
C LEU A 142 11.69 20.31 2.08
N ILE A 143 12.84 20.91 1.75
CA ILE A 143 13.61 20.56 0.55
C ILE A 143 14.09 19.11 0.62
N GLU A 144 14.69 18.69 1.74
CA GLU A 144 15.11 17.29 1.93
C GLU A 144 13.94 16.32 1.76
N PHE A 145 12.80 16.64 2.39
CA PHE A 145 11.57 15.86 2.25
C PHE A 145 11.09 15.74 0.81
N LEU A 146 11.03 16.86 0.07
CA LEU A 146 10.58 16.87 -1.32
C LEU A 146 11.49 16.01 -2.20
N VAL A 147 12.80 16.17 -2.08
CA VAL A 147 13.79 15.36 -2.82
C VAL A 147 13.65 13.88 -2.46
N ASP A 148 13.53 13.53 -1.18
CA ASP A 148 13.42 12.14 -0.74
C ASP A 148 12.12 11.47 -1.20
N CYS A 149 11.04 12.25 -1.30
CA CYS A 149 9.73 11.79 -1.74
C CYS A 149 9.54 11.84 -3.26
N ASN A 150 10.53 12.30 -4.02
CA ASN A 150 10.40 12.56 -5.46
C ASN A 150 9.25 13.53 -5.79
N LEU A 151 9.13 14.58 -4.99
CA LEU A 151 8.17 15.67 -5.14
C LEU A 151 8.92 16.95 -5.50
N CYS A 152 8.21 17.93 -6.08
CA CYS A 152 8.75 19.26 -6.34
C CYS A 152 7.71 20.34 -6.02
N MET A 153 8.17 21.55 -5.73
CA MET A 153 7.38 22.76 -5.56
C MET A 153 6.93 23.29 -6.93
N LEU A 154 5.68 23.71 -7.08
CA LEU A 154 5.27 24.37 -8.34
C LEU A 154 5.50 25.89 -8.30
N ASN A 155 5.58 26.48 -7.09
CA ASN A 155 5.90 27.88 -6.89
C ASN A 155 7.30 28.19 -7.46
N GLY A 156 7.39 29.26 -8.25
CA GLY A 156 8.59 29.62 -9.00
C GLY A 156 8.67 29.03 -10.41
N ARG A 157 7.88 28.00 -10.77
CA ARG A 157 8.00 27.32 -12.08
C ARG A 157 6.92 27.71 -13.06
N ILE A 158 5.69 27.90 -12.56
CA ILE A 158 4.52 28.12 -13.42
C ILE A 158 3.90 29.48 -13.09
N GLY A 159 3.75 30.32 -14.12
CA GLY A 159 3.07 31.61 -14.04
C GLY A 159 3.86 32.73 -13.33
N LYS A 160 3.24 33.91 -13.21
CA LYS A 160 3.80 35.06 -12.50
C LYS A 160 3.83 34.79 -11.00
N GLN A 161 4.99 35.01 -10.38
CA GLN A 161 5.19 34.79 -8.95
C GLN A 161 4.97 36.08 -8.16
N ASN A 162 4.33 35.96 -7.00
CA ASN A 162 4.17 37.02 -6.01
C ASN A 162 4.44 36.47 -4.61
N TYR A 163 4.76 37.35 -3.66
CA TYR A 163 4.82 36.97 -2.26
C TYR A 163 3.46 36.47 -1.77
N THR A 164 3.43 35.32 -1.13
CA THR A 164 2.19 34.71 -0.61
C THR A 164 1.83 35.21 0.78
N ASN A 165 2.75 35.93 1.44
CA ASN A 165 2.51 36.62 2.70
C ASN A 165 3.21 37.99 2.70
N ILE A 166 2.42 39.05 2.90
CA ILE A 166 2.88 40.43 3.01
C ILE A 166 2.42 40.95 4.37
N SER A 167 3.37 41.33 5.22
CA SER A 167 3.11 41.84 6.57
C SER A 167 3.91 43.12 6.84
N SER A 168 3.63 43.79 7.95
CA SER A 168 4.45 44.94 8.40
C SER A 168 5.91 44.57 8.68
N LYS A 169 6.20 43.29 8.92
CA LYS A 169 7.55 42.75 9.15
C LYS A 169 8.28 42.38 7.85
N GLY A 170 7.65 42.55 6.70
CA GLY A 170 8.21 42.23 5.38
C GLY A 170 7.37 41.25 4.57
N LYS A 171 7.94 40.82 3.45
CA LYS A 171 7.31 39.94 2.45
C LYS A 171 8.01 38.59 2.46
N SER A 172 7.24 37.51 2.28
CA SER A 172 7.79 36.14 2.23
C SER A 172 7.00 35.28 1.25
N VAL A 173 7.69 34.31 0.65
CA VAL A 173 7.03 33.23 -0.10
C VAL A 173 6.89 32.04 0.81
N LYS A 174 5.67 31.85 1.31
CA LYS A 174 5.19 30.60 1.87
C LYS A 174 4.63 29.74 0.74
N LEU A 175 4.97 28.45 0.72
CA LEU A 175 4.46 27.52 -0.28
C LEU A 175 2.92 27.47 -0.21
N ASN A 176 2.24 27.93 -1.26
CA ASN A 176 0.80 27.84 -1.39
C ASN A 176 0.51 27.41 -2.83
N LEU A 177 -0.17 26.28 -3.00
CA LEU A 177 -0.62 25.80 -4.31
C LEU A 177 -2.12 26.04 -4.46
N PRO A 178 -2.58 26.56 -5.61
CA PRO A 178 -4.00 26.71 -5.88
C PRO A 178 -4.66 25.33 -6.11
N VAL A 179 -5.69 25.02 -5.34
CA VAL A 179 -6.51 23.81 -5.53
C VAL A 179 -7.69 24.15 -6.44
N LYS A 180 -7.67 23.64 -7.67
CA LYS A 180 -8.87 23.51 -8.52
C LYS A 180 -9.05 22.05 -8.95
N ASN A 181 -9.57 21.22 -8.04
CA ASN A 181 -10.71 20.32 -8.30
C ASN A 181 -10.93 19.40 -7.09
N LYS A 182 -12.18 19.40 -6.60
CA LYS A 182 -12.67 18.57 -5.50
C LYS A 182 -13.30 17.31 -6.09
N SER A 183 -12.59 16.18 -6.09
CA SER A 183 -13.28 14.87 -6.11
C SER A 183 -12.31 13.70 -5.86
N LYS A 184 -12.67 12.94 -4.81
CA LYS A 184 -12.28 11.55 -4.46
C LYS A 184 -11.05 11.38 -3.55
N ILE A 185 -11.36 10.89 -2.34
CA ILE A 185 -10.47 10.37 -1.30
C ILE A 185 -10.85 8.89 -1.13
N TYR A 186 -9.93 7.94 -1.31
CA TYR A 186 -10.10 6.52 -0.92
C TYR A 186 -8.76 5.80 -0.62
N GLN A 187 -8.91 4.58 -0.09
CA GLN A 187 -8.14 3.83 0.91
C GLN A 187 -6.88 3.05 0.46
N ILE A 188 -6.24 2.46 1.48
CA ILE A 188 -4.90 1.85 1.63
C ILE A 188 -4.83 0.38 1.16
N ASN A 189 -3.66 -0.07 0.70
CA ASN A 189 -3.05 -1.36 1.08
C ASN A 189 -1.52 -1.39 0.80
N VAL A 190 -0.73 -1.89 1.76
CA VAL A 190 0.74 -2.03 1.67
C VAL A 190 1.14 -3.50 1.78
N PHE A 191 1.94 -3.97 0.83
CA PHE A 191 2.66 -5.25 0.90
C PHE A 191 4.16 -4.99 1.08
N ILE A 192 4.78 -5.60 2.10
CA ILE A 192 6.24 -5.67 2.22
C ILE A 192 6.65 -7.12 1.98
N LYS A 193 7.40 -7.37 0.90
CA LYS A 193 8.27 -8.55 0.81
C LYS A 193 9.68 -8.09 0.53
N ASN A 194 10.58 -8.56 1.38
CA ASN A 194 12.02 -8.51 1.20
C ASN A 194 12.38 -9.18 -0.14
N ASN A 195 12.70 -8.37 -1.12
CA ASN A 195 13.58 -8.73 -2.22
C ASN A 195 14.68 -7.68 -2.24
N ARG A 196 15.91 -8.11 -2.52
CA ARG A 196 17.04 -7.20 -2.76
C ARG A 196 16.55 -6.04 -3.62
N LYS A 197 16.82 -4.80 -3.18
CA LYS A 197 16.40 -3.60 -3.90
C LYS A 197 16.93 -3.73 -5.33
N PRO A 198 16.08 -3.81 -6.36
CA PRO A 198 16.52 -4.10 -7.73
C PRO A 198 17.38 -2.97 -8.32
N TYR A 199 17.36 -1.80 -7.68
CA TYR A 199 18.20 -0.65 -8.00
C TYR A 199 19.55 -0.63 -7.25
N TRP A 200 19.85 -1.65 -6.44
CA TRP A 200 21.13 -1.76 -5.71
C TRP A 200 22.19 -2.38 -6.62
N ASN A 201 23.23 -1.60 -6.93
CA ASN A 201 24.33 -2.01 -7.80
C ASN A 201 25.67 -2.02 -7.04
N ASP A 202 26.74 -2.48 -7.68
CA ASP A 202 28.06 -2.59 -7.06
C ASP A 202 28.63 -1.24 -6.61
N GLU A 203 28.31 -0.16 -7.32
CA GLU A 203 28.70 1.20 -6.94
C GLU A 203 28.01 1.66 -5.65
N LEU A 204 26.72 1.33 -5.48
CA LEU A 204 26.01 1.56 -4.21
C LEU A 204 26.58 0.73 -3.09
N GLN A 205 26.98 -0.50 -3.37
CA GLN A 205 27.60 -1.36 -2.37
C GLN A 205 28.95 -0.80 -1.92
N ASP A 206 29.82 -0.36 -2.84
CA ASP A 206 31.11 0.25 -2.51
C ASP A 206 30.93 1.57 -1.70
N LEU A 207 29.97 2.42 -2.09
CA LEU A 207 29.64 3.61 -1.32
C LEU A 207 29.10 3.28 0.08
N TRP A 208 28.28 2.24 0.21
CA TRP A 208 27.76 1.77 1.49
C TRP A 208 28.87 1.22 2.38
N ASP A 209 29.78 0.42 1.85
CA ASP A 209 30.92 -0.14 2.58
C ASP A 209 31.82 0.99 3.12
N LYS A 210 31.98 2.09 2.37
CA LYS A 210 32.68 3.31 2.82
C LYS A 210 31.94 4.03 3.95
N VAL A 211 30.60 4.02 3.96
CA VAL A 211 29.77 4.58 5.03
C VAL A 211 29.81 3.71 6.29
N CYS A 212 29.82 2.38 6.14
CA CYS A 212 29.88 1.42 7.25
C CYS A 212 31.18 1.50 8.08
N LYS A 213 32.21 2.19 7.59
CA LYS A 213 33.40 2.59 8.37
C LYS A 213 33.10 3.66 9.43
N GLU A 214 31.83 3.90 9.76
CA GLU A 214 31.35 4.75 10.86
C GLU A 214 32.06 4.45 12.20
N LYS A 215 32.42 3.19 12.43
CA LYS A 215 33.09 2.76 13.66
C LYS A 215 34.44 3.46 13.90
N ASP A 216 35.10 3.91 12.83
CA ASP A 216 36.41 4.56 12.93
C ASP A 216 36.34 5.92 13.63
N TRP A 217 35.23 6.66 13.48
CA TRP A 217 35.08 7.99 14.12
C TRP A 217 34.42 7.90 15.49
N THR A 218 33.47 6.97 15.69
CA THR A 218 32.77 6.82 16.98
C THR A 218 33.71 6.34 18.08
N GLY A 219 34.73 5.55 17.75
CA GLY A 219 35.77 5.10 18.67
C GLY A 219 36.91 6.09 18.91
N CYS A 220 37.02 7.17 18.13
CA CYS A 220 38.16 8.09 18.20
C CYS A 220 38.04 9.07 19.38
N LYS A 221 39.04 9.09 20.28
CA LYS A 221 39.12 10.01 21.43
C LYS A 221 39.99 11.25 21.19
N THR A 222 40.65 11.35 20.03
CA THR A 222 41.66 12.37 19.75
C THR A 222 41.10 13.53 18.94
N ASN A 223 41.92 14.57 18.74
CA ASN A 223 41.61 15.73 17.89
C ASN A 223 41.28 15.36 16.43
N ALA A 224 41.62 14.14 15.98
CA ALA A 224 41.26 13.63 14.66
C ALA A 224 39.74 13.37 14.48
N LYS A 225 38.96 13.35 15.57
CA LYS A 225 37.53 13.06 15.55
C LYS A 225 36.72 14.01 14.65
N SER A 226 37.07 15.30 14.64
CA SER A 226 36.39 16.30 13.80
C SER A 226 36.57 15.99 12.32
N THR A 227 37.80 15.71 11.90
CA THR A 227 38.15 15.33 10.53
C THR A 227 37.45 14.04 10.11
N LEU A 228 37.49 13.00 10.96
CA LEU A 228 36.81 11.74 10.68
C LEU A 228 35.29 11.88 10.57
N ARG A 229 34.68 12.72 11.42
CA ARG A 229 33.24 13.04 11.32
C ARG A 229 32.90 13.74 10.01
N SER A 230 33.70 14.73 9.60
CA SER A 230 33.51 15.43 8.32
C SER A 230 33.58 14.47 7.14
N ILE A 231 34.57 13.57 7.13
CA ILE A 231 34.71 12.52 6.10
C ILE A 231 33.49 11.59 6.09
N TYR A 232 33.01 11.14 7.24
CA TYR A 232 31.82 10.30 7.33
C TYR A 232 30.57 11.02 6.78
N VAL A 233 30.33 12.27 7.20
CA VAL A 233 29.19 13.07 6.72
C VAL A 233 29.23 13.21 5.20
N GLN A 234 30.41 13.49 4.62
CA GLN A 234 30.56 13.59 3.18
C GLN A 234 30.29 12.25 2.47
N ARG A 235 30.82 11.13 2.98
CA ARG A 235 30.57 9.79 2.42
C ARG A 235 29.09 9.43 2.46
N ARG A 236 28.42 9.70 3.58
CA ARG A 236 26.98 9.47 3.73
C ARG A 236 26.18 10.31 2.74
N LYS A 237 26.48 11.60 2.61
CA LYS A 237 25.84 12.49 1.63
C LYS A 237 26.01 11.98 0.19
N ASN A 238 27.19 11.49 -0.14
CA ASN A 238 27.48 10.89 -1.46
C ASN A 238 26.65 9.61 -1.68
N PHE A 239 26.64 8.69 -0.71
CA PHE A 239 25.83 7.47 -0.77
C PHE A 239 24.34 7.78 -0.94
N ASP A 240 23.78 8.66 -0.10
CA ASP A 240 22.35 9.01 -0.14
C ASP A 240 21.97 9.66 -1.47
N THR A 241 22.84 10.51 -2.01
CA THR A 241 22.66 11.10 -3.35
C THR A 241 22.65 10.02 -4.42
N PHE A 242 23.62 9.12 -4.42
CA PHE A 242 23.72 8.06 -5.43
C PHE A 242 22.57 7.05 -5.33
N ASN A 243 22.16 6.69 -4.12
CA ASN A 243 21.04 5.79 -3.85
C ASN A 243 19.72 6.35 -4.39
N ARG A 244 19.49 7.65 -4.20
CA ARG A 244 18.34 8.34 -4.79
C ARG A 244 18.38 8.32 -6.31
N LYS A 245 19.54 8.62 -6.91
CA LYS A 245 19.73 8.57 -8.37
C LYS A 245 19.44 7.17 -8.94
N SER A 246 20.02 6.12 -8.36
CA SER A 246 19.81 4.73 -8.81
C SER A 246 18.36 4.28 -8.67
N LYS A 247 17.71 4.61 -7.53
CA LYS A 247 16.30 4.29 -7.31
C LYS A 247 15.40 4.96 -8.35
N ARG A 248 15.62 6.25 -8.64
CA ARG A 248 14.83 6.99 -9.63
C ARG A 248 15.08 6.49 -11.05
N ARG A 249 16.34 6.19 -11.41
CA ARG A 249 16.67 5.60 -12.71
C ARG A 249 15.95 4.27 -12.93
N TYR A 250 15.96 3.40 -11.92
CA TYR A 250 15.23 2.14 -11.97
C TYR A 250 13.72 2.35 -12.13
N GLN A 251 13.13 3.29 -11.37
CA GLN A 251 11.70 3.62 -11.50
C GLN A 251 11.35 4.13 -12.91
N LEU A 252 12.18 5.02 -13.47
CA LEU A 252 12.01 5.52 -14.83
C LEU A 252 12.13 4.40 -15.87
N GLU A 253 13.08 3.49 -15.72
CA GLU A 253 13.23 2.33 -16.59
C GLU A 253 12.00 1.41 -16.53
N GLN A 254 11.48 1.11 -15.33
CA GLN A 254 10.26 0.34 -15.17
C GLN A 254 9.05 1.04 -15.82
N GLN A 255 8.94 2.37 -15.68
CA GLN A 255 7.90 3.15 -16.33
C GLN A 255 8.01 3.08 -17.86
N ASN A 256 9.22 3.21 -18.42
CA ASN A 256 9.47 3.12 -19.85
C ASN A 256 9.13 1.72 -20.39
N GLN A 257 9.50 0.67 -19.67
CA GLN A 257 9.13 -0.72 -20.00
C GLN A 257 7.61 -0.90 -20.03
N LEU A 258 6.88 -0.35 -19.05
CA LEU A 258 5.42 -0.40 -19.02
C LEU A 258 4.78 0.39 -20.18
N HIS A 259 5.30 1.57 -20.50
CA HIS A 259 4.84 2.36 -21.65
C HIS A 259 5.05 1.63 -22.97
N TYR A 260 6.20 0.97 -23.14
CA TYR A 260 6.48 0.13 -24.29
C TYR A 260 5.49 -1.04 -24.39
N LEU A 261 5.29 -1.79 -23.30
CA LEU A 261 4.34 -2.92 -23.26
C LEU A 261 2.91 -2.47 -23.56
N LYS A 262 2.49 -1.30 -23.08
CA LYS A 262 1.16 -0.76 -23.34
C LYS A 262 0.88 -0.59 -24.85
N GLY A 263 1.89 -0.20 -25.63
CA GLY A 263 1.76 -0.02 -27.08
C GLY A 263 1.88 -1.30 -27.91
N HIS A 264 2.52 -2.34 -27.38
CA HIS A 264 2.88 -3.54 -28.17
C HIS A 264 2.17 -4.82 -27.72
N ASN A 265 1.90 -4.99 -26.41
CA ASN A 265 1.34 -6.22 -25.85
C ASN A 265 0.54 -5.93 -24.57
N SER A 266 -0.76 -5.74 -24.74
CA SER A 266 -1.69 -5.40 -23.65
C SER A 266 -1.76 -6.48 -22.56
N LYS A 267 -1.62 -7.77 -22.93
CA LYS A 267 -1.66 -8.89 -21.99
C LYS A 267 -0.48 -8.85 -21.03
N ASP A 268 0.74 -8.62 -21.54
CA ASP A 268 1.94 -8.54 -20.72
C ASP A 268 2.02 -7.24 -19.92
N PHE A 269 1.46 -6.14 -20.45
CA PHE A 269 1.25 -4.92 -19.68
C PHE A 269 0.41 -5.19 -18.41
N TRP A 270 -0.78 -5.77 -18.56
CA TRP A 270 -1.66 -6.06 -17.42
C TRP A 270 -1.06 -7.10 -16.46
N LYS A 271 -0.34 -8.10 -16.98
CA LYS A 271 0.40 -9.06 -16.14
C LYS A 271 1.48 -8.38 -15.29
N SER A 272 2.19 -7.42 -15.87
CA SER A 272 3.23 -6.64 -15.18
C SER A 272 2.65 -5.71 -14.11
N ILE A 273 1.54 -5.03 -14.43
CA ILE A 273 0.76 -4.24 -13.46
C ILE A 273 0.23 -5.12 -12.32
N GLY A 274 -0.24 -6.34 -12.62
CA GLY A 274 -0.72 -7.26 -11.60
C GLY A 274 0.35 -7.71 -10.61
N LYS A 275 1.60 -7.88 -11.07
CA LYS A 275 2.75 -8.16 -10.21
C LYS A 275 3.12 -6.99 -9.29
N LEU A 276 2.74 -5.76 -9.63
CA LEU A 276 2.90 -4.59 -8.77
C LEU A 276 1.88 -4.53 -7.61
N GLY A 277 1.01 -5.56 -7.49
CA GLY A 277 0.09 -5.71 -6.37
C GLY A 277 -1.29 -5.09 -6.58
N LEU A 278 -1.62 -4.64 -7.79
CA LEU A 278 -2.93 -4.07 -8.12
C LEU A 278 -3.98 -5.13 -8.54
N ALA A 279 -3.57 -6.35 -8.89
CA ALA A 279 -4.47 -7.34 -9.50
C ALA A 279 -5.31 -8.18 -8.51
N ASN A 280 -5.12 -8.03 -7.21
CA ASN A 280 -5.82 -8.85 -6.21
C ASN A 280 -6.88 -8.05 -5.42
N GLU A 281 -7.54 -7.07 -6.04
CA GLU A 281 -8.85 -6.67 -5.51
C GLU A 281 -9.87 -7.77 -5.87
N PRO A 282 -10.54 -8.39 -4.87
CA PRO A 282 -11.56 -9.38 -5.13
C PRO A 282 -12.72 -8.73 -5.92
N ASP A 283 -13.05 -9.35 -7.05
CA ASP A 283 -14.13 -9.06 -7.99
C ASP A 283 -15.11 -7.93 -7.59
N ILE A 284 -14.86 -6.72 -8.08
CA ILE A 284 -15.92 -5.74 -8.39
C ILE A 284 -16.62 -6.18 -9.68
N LYS A 285 -17.08 -7.43 -9.74
CA LYS A 285 -17.88 -7.95 -10.86
C LYS A 285 -19.33 -8.29 -10.48
N ASN A 286 -19.68 -8.23 -9.19
CA ASN A 286 -21.03 -8.55 -8.72
C ASN A 286 -21.88 -7.32 -8.33
N GLY A 287 -21.45 -6.09 -8.65
CA GLY A 287 -22.11 -4.86 -8.22
C GLY A 287 -22.98 -4.13 -9.25
N VAL A 288 -23.01 -4.54 -10.52
CA VAL A 288 -23.78 -3.85 -11.58
C VAL A 288 -24.94 -4.72 -12.06
N GLN A 289 -25.85 -5.06 -11.14
CA GLN A 289 -27.21 -5.48 -11.46
C GLN A 289 -28.16 -4.97 -10.37
N ASN A 290 -28.51 -3.67 -10.43
CA ASN A 290 -29.83 -3.12 -10.02
C ASN A 290 -29.78 -1.58 -9.97
N GLU A 291 -29.85 -0.93 -11.14
CA GLU A 291 -30.13 0.52 -11.25
C GLU A 291 -31.55 0.79 -11.79
N ASN A 292 -32.53 -0.07 -11.46
CA ASN A 292 -33.91 0.09 -11.95
C ASN A 292 -34.95 0.47 -10.88
N ASN A 293 -34.55 0.91 -9.67
CA ASN A 293 -35.54 1.15 -8.60
C ASN A 293 -35.47 2.50 -7.86
N TYR A 294 -34.80 3.52 -8.42
CA TYR A 294 -34.93 4.91 -7.93
C TYR A 294 -35.28 5.86 -9.06
N ARG A 295 -36.52 5.76 -9.55
CA ARG A 295 -37.23 6.85 -10.22
C ARG A 295 -38.50 7.11 -9.42
N ASN A 296 -38.46 8.16 -8.62
CA ASN A 296 -39.49 9.20 -8.50
C ASN A 296 -38.98 10.24 -7.48
N ASP A 297 -39.29 11.51 -7.74
CA ASP A 297 -39.04 12.70 -6.90
C ASP A 297 -37.71 13.46 -7.11
N ILE A 298 -37.38 13.76 -8.37
CA ILE A 298 -36.65 15.02 -8.67
C ILE A 298 -37.45 15.79 -9.71
N ASP A 299 -37.92 16.97 -9.30
CA ASP A 299 -38.58 17.97 -10.12
C ASP A 299 -37.58 18.53 -11.15
N VAL A 300 -37.84 18.30 -12.44
CA VAL A 300 -36.96 18.62 -13.57
C VAL A 300 -37.22 20.04 -14.11
N SER A 301 -38.03 20.86 -13.43
CA SER A 301 -38.35 22.22 -13.88
C SER A 301 -37.19 23.22 -13.78
N ASP A 302 -36.13 22.92 -13.01
CA ASP A 302 -35.01 23.86 -12.78
C ASP A 302 -33.79 23.69 -13.71
N LEU A 303 -33.78 22.70 -14.63
CA LEU A 303 -32.59 22.38 -15.44
C LEU A 303 -32.64 22.80 -16.92
N ASN A 304 -33.70 23.46 -17.36
CA ASN A 304 -33.80 24.00 -18.73
C ASN A 304 -33.73 25.54 -18.76
N ARG A 305 -32.62 26.11 -18.27
CA ARG A 305 -32.26 27.48 -18.64
C ARG A 305 -31.45 27.43 -19.93
N GLU A 306 -32.15 27.53 -21.06
CA GLU A 306 -31.53 27.73 -22.38
C GLU A 306 -30.62 28.96 -22.34
N ILE A 307 -29.33 28.75 -22.57
CA ILE A 307 -28.38 29.83 -22.85
C ILE A 307 -28.86 30.51 -24.12
N SER A 308 -29.19 31.80 -24.02
CA SER A 308 -29.73 32.53 -25.17
C SER A 308 -28.65 32.67 -26.25
N ARG A 309 -29.04 32.58 -27.52
CA ARG A 309 -28.12 32.70 -28.67
C ARG A 309 -27.35 34.03 -28.68
N GLU A 310 -27.85 35.05 -27.99
CA GLU A 310 -27.21 36.35 -27.81
C GLU A 310 -26.00 36.28 -26.87
N GLU A 311 -26.04 35.49 -25.78
CA GLU A 311 -24.90 35.33 -24.85
C GLU A 311 -23.71 34.61 -25.52
N VAL A 312 -23.98 33.74 -26.50
CA VAL A 312 -22.93 33.06 -27.27
C VAL A 312 -22.28 34.00 -28.28
N LYS A 313 -23.03 34.96 -28.84
CA LYS A 313 -22.46 35.97 -29.77
C LYS A 313 -21.51 36.93 -29.07
N ASP A 314 -21.84 37.35 -27.85
CA ASP A 314 -20.99 38.26 -27.06
C ASP A 314 -19.69 37.57 -26.59
N ALA A 315 -19.75 36.26 -26.30
CA ALA A 315 -18.55 35.49 -25.97
C ALA A 315 -17.60 35.31 -27.17
N VAL A 316 -18.14 35.19 -28.39
CA VAL A 316 -17.33 35.05 -29.61
C VAL A 316 -16.76 36.39 -30.07
N TYR A 317 -17.47 37.50 -29.87
CA TYR A 317 -16.99 38.84 -30.23
C TYR A 317 -15.81 39.29 -29.34
N ASN A 318 -15.86 38.99 -28.04
CA ASN A 318 -14.80 39.34 -27.09
C ASN A 318 -13.53 38.46 -27.20
N ALA A 319 -13.57 37.36 -27.95
CA ALA A 319 -12.42 36.49 -28.18
C ALA A 319 -11.60 36.86 -29.45
N LYS A 320 -12.02 37.89 -30.19
CA LYS A 320 -11.35 38.36 -31.43
C LYS A 320 -10.73 39.76 -31.32
N LEU A 321 -10.64 40.34 -30.13
CA LEU A 321 -9.87 41.54 -29.80
C LEU A 321 -8.69 41.17 -28.91
#